data_AF-A0A2S6IPJ5-F1
#
_entry.id   AF-A0A2S6IPJ5-F1
#
_cell.length_a   1.000
_cell.length_b   1.000
_cell.length_c   1.000
_cell.angle_alpha   90.00
_cell.angle_beta   90.00
_cell.angle_gamma   90.00
#
_symmetry.space_group_name_H-M   'P 1'
#
loop_
_entity.id
_entity.type
_entity.pdbx_description
1 polymer ?
#
loop_
_entity_poly.entity_id
_entity_poly.type
_entity_poly.pdbx_seq_one_letter_code
_entity_poly.pdbx_strand_id
1 'polypeptide(L)'
;MRQQHPQSGSWSDGLARRVAPRAAGLLGLGVAGHLISWVVASRDQSGGANVGVGLLLLGALALTAGAWGARDGLRAARVEESLVPGLVCWAVVALVVGAGLPLLGAAVGALAGGGFSGAVLLRDLLLGAPFLLLLVGVPAHGALAGCYAAVRSRAGRAA
;
A
#
# COMPACT_ATOMS: atom_id res chain seq x y z
N MET A 1 22.34 22.90 33.55
CA MET A 1 21.29 22.54 32.57
C MET A 1 21.94 21.78 31.42
N ARG A 2 21.80 20.46 31.34
CA ARG A 2 22.32 19.65 30.22
C ARG A 2 21.30 19.71 29.09
N GLN A 3 21.64 20.37 27.98
CA GLN A 3 20.89 20.25 26.74
C GLN A 3 20.97 18.79 26.29
N GLN A 4 19.85 18.07 26.37
CA GLN A 4 19.73 16.76 25.75
C GLN A 4 19.78 16.98 24.25
N HIS A 5 20.93 16.67 23.64
CA HIS A 5 21.02 16.56 22.18
C HIS A 5 19.93 15.57 21.74
N PRO A 6 19.00 15.98 20.85
CA PRO A 6 18.00 15.07 20.34
C PRO A 6 18.74 13.89 19.71
N GLN A 7 18.52 12.69 20.26
CA GLN A 7 19.05 11.46 19.69
C GLN A 7 18.56 11.42 18.24
N SER A 8 19.47 11.67 17.31
CA SER A 8 19.23 11.61 15.88
C SER A 8 19.02 10.13 15.54
N GLY A 9 17.81 9.64 15.77
CA GLY A 9 17.38 8.35 15.23
C GLY A 9 17.69 8.36 13.75
N SER A 10 18.34 7.28 13.27
CA SER A 10 18.78 7.24 11.88
C SER A 10 17.56 7.45 10.96
N TRP A 11 17.75 8.17 9.86
CA TRP A 11 16.68 8.42 8.90
C TRP A 11 15.98 7.12 8.46
N SER A 12 16.72 6.01 8.39
CA SER A 12 16.24 4.65 8.19
C SER A 12 15.22 4.19 9.24
N ASP A 13 15.45 4.45 10.53
CA ASP A 13 14.51 4.06 11.60
C ASP A 13 13.20 4.84 11.51
N GLY A 14 13.29 6.11 11.11
CA GLY A 14 12.13 6.95 10.84
C GLY A 14 11.30 6.42 9.68
N LEU A 15 11.95 6.05 8.57
CA LEU A 15 11.29 5.50 7.39
C LEU A 15 10.66 4.13 7.68
N ALA A 16 11.39 3.21 8.32
CA ALA A 16 10.89 1.87 8.64
C ALA A 16 9.61 1.91 9.50
N ARG A 17 9.58 2.77 10.52
CA ARG A 17 8.40 2.98 11.38
C ARG A 17 7.19 3.52 10.63
N ARG A 18 7.40 4.24 9.52
CA ARG A 18 6.31 4.71 8.65
C ARG A 18 5.89 3.64 7.64
N VAL A 19 6.85 2.97 6.99
CA VAL A 19 6.57 1.98 5.94
C VAL A 19 5.90 0.72 6.50
N ALA A 20 6.44 0.14 7.57
CA ALA A 20 6.02 -1.17 8.08
C ALA A 20 4.51 -1.30 8.35
N PRO A 21 3.84 -0.40 9.11
CA PRO A 21 2.41 -0.56 9.39
C PRO A 21 1.53 -0.39 8.13
N ARG A 22 1.95 0.46 7.18
CA ARG A 22 1.24 0.69 5.90
C ARG A 22 1.31 -0.56 5.02
N ALA A 23 2.53 -1.04 4.82
CA ALA A 23 2.79 -2.24 4.03
C ALA A 23 2.11 -3.46 4.65
N ALA A 24 2.23 -3.66 5.97
CA ALA A 24 1.58 -4.77 6.66
C ALA A 24 0.05 -4.74 6.52
N GLY A 25 -0.57 -3.56 6.65
CA GLY A 25 -2.02 -3.40 6.48
C GLY A 25 -2.49 -3.75 5.06
N LEU A 26 -1.79 -3.27 4.03
CA LEU A 26 -2.15 -3.53 2.63
C LEU A 26 -1.86 -4.98 2.21
N LEU A 27 -0.73 -5.55 2.65
CA LEU A 27 -0.42 -6.96 2.43
C LEU A 27 -1.43 -7.86 3.13
N GLY A 28 -1.81 -7.54 4.37
CA GLY A 28 -2.84 -8.25 5.11
C GLY A 28 -4.20 -8.23 4.40
N LEU A 29 -4.59 -7.08 3.83
CA LEU A 29 -5.80 -6.97 3.01
C LEU A 29 -5.73 -7.87 1.77
N GLY A 30 -4.58 -7.91 1.09
CA GLY A 30 -4.36 -8.79 -0.06
C GLY A 30 -4.44 -10.28 0.30
N VAL A 31 -3.82 -10.69 1.41
CA VAL A 31 -3.92 -12.07 1.92
C VAL A 31 -5.37 -12.43 2.24
N ALA A 32 -6.09 -11.57 2.96
CA ALA A 32 -7.51 -11.78 3.27
C ALA A 32 -8.35 -11.91 1.98
N GLY A 33 -8.09 -11.08 0.99
CA GLY A 33 -8.73 -11.17 -0.32
C GLY A 33 -8.46 -12.50 -1.03
N HIS A 34 -7.22 -12.98 -1.03
CA HIS A 34 -6.88 -14.30 -1.56
C HIS A 34 -7.62 -15.44 -0.86
N LEU A 35 -7.72 -15.39 0.48
CA LEU A 35 -8.47 -16.39 1.24
C LEU A 35 -9.97 -16.36 0.92
N ILE A 36 -10.56 -15.16 0.77
CA ILE A 36 -11.96 -15.01 0.36
C ILE A 36 -12.18 -15.57 -1.04
N SER A 37 -11.31 -15.23 -2.00
CA SER A 37 -11.38 -15.77 -3.36
C SER A 37 -11.31 -17.29 -3.37
N TRP A 38 -10.45 -17.89 -2.53
CA TRP A 38 -10.36 -19.35 -2.42
C TRP A 38 -11.66 -19.97 -1.88
N VAL A 39 -12.27 -19.37 -0.85
CA VAL A 39 -13.57 -19.81 -0.32
C VAL A 39 -14.67 -19.68 -1.37
N VAL A 40 -14.71 -18.58 -2.12
CA VAL A 40 -15.70 -18.37 -3.19
C VAL A 40 -15.50 -19.38 -4.32
N ALA A 41 -14.27 -19.56 -4.80
CA ALA A 41 -13.95 -20.53 -5.85
C ALA A 41 -14.27 -21.98 -5.45
N SER A 42 -14.17 -22.32 -4.15
CA SER A 42 -14.56 -23.65 -3.65
C SER A 42 -16.07 -23.91 -3.66
N ARG A 43 -16.89 -22.84 -3.71
CA ARG A 43 -18.36 -22.92 -3.64
C ARG A 43 -19.05 -22.66 -4.97
N ASP A 44 -18.43 -21.87 -5.83
CA ASP A 44 -18.94 -21.55 -7.16
C ASP A 44 -17.81 -21.65 -8.19
N GLN A 45 -17.94 -22.62 -9.10
CA GLN A 45 -16.98 -22.82 -10.20
C GLN A 45 -17.25 -21.86 -11.37
N SER A 46 -18.30 -21.04 -11.31
CA SER A 46 -18.54 -20.01 -12.31
C SER A 46 -17.42 -18.96 -12.23
N GLY A 47 -16.73 -18.73 -13.34
CA GLY A 47 -15.58 -17.81 -13.37
C GLY A 47 -15.92 -16.35 -13.01
N GLY A 48 -17.21 -15.97 -13.06
CA GLY A 48 -17.66 -14.60 -12.80
C GLY A 48 -17.52 -14.16 -11.34
N ALA A 49 -17.77 -15.04 -10.37
CA ALA A 49 -17.66 -14.70 -8.94
C ALA A 49 -16.23 -14.31 -8.56
N ASN A 50 -15.23 -14.98 -9.13
CA ASN A 50 -13.82 -14.72 -8.88
C ASN A 50 -13.36 -13.36 -9.46
N VAL A 51 -13.90 -12.96 -10.61
CA VAL A 51 -13.62 -11.63 -11.19
C VAL A 51 -14.17 -10.52 -10.29
N GLY A 52 -15.40 -10.67 -9.79
CA GLY A 52 -16.02 -9.70 -8.88
C GLY A 52 -15.22 -9.52 -7.58
N VAL A 53 -14.79 -10.61 -6.95
CA VAL A 53 -13.96 -10.56 -5.73
C VAL A 53 -12.61 -9.88 -6.02
N GLY A 54 -11.99 -10.18 -7.16
CA GLY A 54 -10.76 -9.53 -7.59
C GLY A 54 -10.92 -8.01 -7.69
N LEU A 55 -11.95 -7.52 -8.38
CA LEU A 55 -12.22 -6.08 -8.52
C LEU A 55 -12.49 -5.41 -7.17
N LEU A 56 -13.26 -6.05 -6.28
CA LEU A 56 -13.50 -5.53 -4.94
C LEU A 56 -12.21 -5.41 -4.13
N LEU A 57 -11.31 -6.40 -4.23
CA LEU A 57 -10.01 -6.36 -3.56
C LEU A 57 -9.13 -5.23 -4.10
N LEU A 58 -9.04 -5.10 -5.42
CA LEU A 58 -8.27 -4.03 -6.06
C LEU A 58 -8.81 -2.64 -5.66
N GLY A 59 -10.13 -2.48 -5.64
CA GLY A 59 -10.79 -1.26 -5.18
C GLY A 59 -10.50 -0.97 -3.70
N ALA A 60 -10.59 -1.97 -2.83
CA ALA A 60 -10.28 -1.83 -1.41
C ALA A 60 -8.82 -1.43 -1.16
N LEU A 61 -7.87 -2.02 -1.91
CA LEU A 61 -6.45 -1.64 -1.85
C LEU A 61 -6.25 -0.16 -2.23
N ALA A 62 -6.80 0.26 -3.36
CA ALA A 62 -6.69 1.64 -3.84
C ALA A 62 -7.30 2.64 -2.85
N LEU A 63 -8.50 2.35 -2.32
CA LEU A 63 -9.16 3.20 -1.34
C LEU A 63 -8.39 3.28 -0.02
N THR A 64 -7.88 2.15 0.48
CA THR A 64 -7.10 2.10 1.73
C THR A 64 -5.80 2.89 1.59
N ALA A 65 -5.10 2.72 0.45
CA ALA A 65 -3.90 3.47 0.13
C ALA A 65 -4.18 4.99 0.04
N GLY A 66 -5.24 5.37 -0.68
CA GLY A 66 -5.68 6.76 -0.76
C GLY A 66 -6.05 7.37 0.60
N ALA A 67 -6.79 6.63 1.44
CA ALA A 67 -7.20 7.10 2.76
C ALA A 67 -6.02 7.36 3.71
N TRP A 68 -5.04 6.45 3.72
CA TRP A 68 -3.83 6.68 4.52
C TRP A 68 -2.94 7.76 3.90
N GLY A 69 -2.84 7.84 2.57
CA GLY A 69 -2.15 8.93 1.88
C GLY A 69 -2.73 10.30 2.25
N ALA A 70 -4.06 10.44 2.22
CA ALA A 70 -4.78 11.64 2.67
C ALA A 70 -4.45 11.98 4.14
N ARG A 71 -4.52 10.98 5.03
CA ARG A 71 -4.19 11.16 6.45
C ARG A 71 -2.75 11.68 6.64
N ASP A 72 -1.80 11.16 5.86
CA ASP A 72 -0.41 11.58 5.91
C ASP A 72 -0.22 13.00 5.37
N GLY A 73 -0.86 13.33 4.25
CA GLY A 73 -0.85 14.69 3.69
C GLY A 73 -1.42 15.73 4.66
N LEU A 74 -2.55 15.41 5.31
CA LEU A 74 -3.15 16.26 6.34
C LEU A 74 -2.22 16.44 7.55
N ARG A 75 -1.55 15.37 8.00
CA ARG A 75 -0.61 15.45 9.12
C ARG A 75 0.60 16.31 8.77
N ALA A 76 1.24 16.05 7.64
CA ALA A 76 2.41 16.80 7.19
C ALA A 76 2.12 18.30 7.07
N ALA A 77 0.95 18.67 6.55
CA ALA A 77 0.57 20.08 6.43
C ALA A 77 0.34 20.77 7.78
N ARG A 78 -0.16 20.05 8.80
CA ARG A 78 -0.42 20.60 10.14
C ARG A 78 0.85 20.86 10.93
N VAL A 79 1.89 20.05 10.72
CA VAL A 79 3.18 20.20 11.41
C VAL A 79 4.24 20.89 10.55
N GLU A 80 3.83 21.45 9.41
CA GLU A 80 4.70 22.13 8.44
C GLU A 80 5.89 21.27 7.96
N GLU A 81 5.69 19.94 7.91
CA GLU A 81 6.70 19.00 7.43
C GLU A 81 6.78 19.07 5.89
N SER A 82 7.97 18.80 5.35
CA SER A 82 8.16 18.59 3.91
C SER A 82 7.34 17.38 3.44
N LEU A 83 6.86 17.44 2.20
CA LEU A 83 6.15 16.32 1.57
C LEU A 83 7.07 15.16 1.19
N VAL A 84 8.36 15.42 0.95
CA VAL A 84 9.31 14.45 0.38
C VAL A 84 9.38 13.15 1.18
N PRO A 85 9.51 13.15 2.53
CA PRO A 85 9.52 11.90 3.31
C PRO A 85 8.24 11.08 3.15
N GLY A 86 7.09 11.75 3.01
CA GLY A 86 5.80 11.11 2.78
C GLY A 86 5.73 10.43 1.41
N LEU A 87 6.18 11.11 0.36
CA LEU A 87 6.25 10.56 -1.00
C LEU A 87 7.20 9.35 -1.06
N VAL A 88 8.39 9.47 -0.48
CA VAL A 88 9.36 8.35 -0.41
C VAL A 88 8.77 7.16 0.34
N CYS A 89 8.12 7.40 1.49
CA CYS A 89 7.45 6.34 2.24
C CYS A 89 6.42 5.60 1.38
N TRP A 90 5.56 6.33 0.66
CA TRP A 90 4.53 5.71 -0.19
C TRP A 90 5.08 5.03 -1.43
N ALA A 91 6.18 5.52 -2.01
CA ALA A 91 6.89 4.83 -3.07
C ALA A 91 7.43 3.46 -2.59
N VAL A 92 8.03 3.43 -1.39
CA VAL A 92 8.51 2.17 -0.79
C VAL A 92 7.34 1.24 -0.46
N VAL A 93 6.23 1.75 0.10
CA VAL A 93 5.04 0.93 0.36
C VAL A 93 4.49 0.33 -0.94
N ALA A 94 4.39 1.12 -2.01
CA ALA A 94 3.91 0.63 -3.30
C ALA A 94 4.83 -0.45 -3.90
N LEU A 95 6.15 -0.30 -3.76
CA LEU A 95 7.12 -1.33 -4.15
C LEU A 95 6.94 -2.63 -3.33
N VAL A 96 6.84 -2.51 -2.01
CA VAL A 96 6.66 -3.66 -1.11
C VAL A 96 5.35 -4.39 -1.41
N VAL A 97 4.25 -3.66 -1.63
CA VAL A 97 2.96 -4.27 -1.96
C VAL A 97 2.95 -4.86 -3.36
N GLY A 98 3.51 -4.15 -4.34
CA GLY A 98 3.57 -4.59 -5.73
C GLY A 98 4.34 -5.90 -5.91
N ALA A 99 5.49 -6.04 -5.25
CA ALA A 99 6.26 -7.29 -5.27
C ALA A 99 5.74 -8.33 -4.26
N GLY A 100 5.27 -7.87 -3.10
CA GLY A 100 4.87 -8.73 -1.99
C GLY A 100 3.59 -9.53 -2.27
N LEU A 101 2.58 -8.93 -2.92
CA LEU A 101 1.32 -9.64 -3.19
C LEU A 101 1.46 -10.84 -4.14
N PRO A 102 2.17 -10.75 -5.28
CA PRO A 102 2.47 -11.92 -6.12
C PRO A 102 3.21 -13.03 -5.35
N LEU A 103 4.21 -12.65 -4.54
CA LEU A 103 4.98 -13.60 -3.72
C LEU A 103 4.10 -14.30 -2.68
N LEU A 104 3.26 -13.54 -1.99
CA LEU A 104 2.31 -14.07 -1.00
C LEU A 104 1.24 -14.93 -1.68
N GLY A 105 0.72 -14.51 -2.83
CA GLY A 105 -0.24 -15.30 -3.61
C GLY A 105 0.33 -16.65 -4.03
N ALA A 106 1.58 -16.67 -4.51
CA ALA A 106 2.28 -17.91 -4.83
C ALA A 106 2.52 -18.80 -3.60
N ALA A 107 2.90 -18.21 -2.46
CA ALA A 107 3.09 -18.95 -1.21
C ALA A 107 1.76 -19.54 -0.69
N VAL A 108 0.68 -18.77 -0.70
CA VAL A 108 -0.66 -19.23 -0.29
C VAL A 108 -1.16 -20.31 -1.24
N GLY A 109 -0.99 -20.15 -2.54
CA GLY A 109 -1.38 -21.16 -3.54
C GLY A 109 -0.64 -22.49 -3.36
N ALA A 110 0.67 -22.43 -3.10
CA ALA A 110 1.48 -23.61 -2.82
C ALA A 110 1.02 -24.33 -1.53
N LEU A 111 0.74 -23.57 -0.45
CA LEU A 111 0.23 -24.11 0.81
C LEU A 111 -1.18 -24.70 0.67
N ALA A 112 -2.01 -24.13 -0.21
CA ALA A 112 -3.38 -24.61 -0.48
C ALA A 112 -3.43 -25.82 -1.43
N GLY A 113 -2.28 -26.41 -1.79
CA GLY A 113 -2.21 -27.62 -2.63
C GLY A 113 -2.24 -27.36 -4.14
N GLY A 114 -2.20 -26.10 -4.59
CA GLY A 114 -2.22 -25.72 -6.02
C GLY A 114 -0.90 -25.90 -6.76
N GLY A 115 0.17 -26.33 -6.07
CA GLY A 115 1.53 -26.41 -6.61
C GLY A 115 2.20 -25.04 -6.76
N PHE A 116 3.52 -25.04 -6.96
CA PHE A 116 4.31 -23.84 -7.22
C PHE A 116 4.86 -23.85 -8.65
N SER A 117 4.59 -22.80 -9.41
CA SER A 117 5.17 -22.60 -10.75
C SER A 117 5.95 -21.30 -10.80
N GLY A 118 7.28 -21.41 -10.89
CA GLY A 118 8.17 -20.24 -11.01
C GLY A 118 7.90 -19.40 -12.26
N ALA A 119 7.43 -20.02 -13.35
CA ALA A 119 7.05 -19.31 -14.57
C ALA A 119 5.81 -18.42 -14.38
N VAL A 120 4.82 -18.90 -13.61
CA VAL A 120 3.63 -18.12 -13.25
C VAL A 120 4.02 -16.97 -12.33
N LEU A 121 4.82 -17.24 -11.28
CA LEU A 121 5.30 -16.19 -10.39
C LEU A 121 6.10 -15.11 -11.14
N LEU A 122 7.00 -15.51 -12.05
CA LEU A 122 7.76 -14.55 -12.84
C LEU A 122 6.83 -13.68 -13.71
N ARG A 123 5.82 -14.28 -14.34
CA ARG A 123 4.80 -13.55 -15.10
C ARG A 123 4.03 -12.57 -14.22
N ASP A 124 3.62 -12.98 -13.03
CA ASP A 124 2.90 -12.14 -12.07
C ASP A 124 3.77 -10.99 -11.56
N LEU A 125 5.07 -11.21 -11.36
CA LEU A 125 6.02 -10.16 -11.01
C LEU A 125 6.27 -9.18 -12.16
N LEU A 126 6.35 -9.66 -13.41
CA LEU A 126 6.60 -8.79 -14.56
C LEU A 126 5.39 -7.97 -14.99
N LEU A 127 4.19 -8.55 -14.90
CA LEU A 127 2.96 -7.93 -15.40
C LEU A 127 2.06 -7.41 -14.27
N GLY A 128 1.93 -8.17 -13.19
CA GLY A 128 1.07 -7.83 -12.06
C GLY A 128 1.70 -6.84 -11.09
N ALA A 129 2.98 -6.97 -10.77
CA ALA A 129 3.65 -6.08 -9.81
C ALA A 129 3.64 -4.60 -10.25
N PRO A 130 3.91 -4.24 -11.52
CA PRO A 130 3.79 -2.85 -11.97
C PRO A 130 2.37 -2.31 -11.83
N PHE A 131 1.36 -3.12 -12.15
CA PHE A 131 -0.05 -2.74 -11.98
C PHE A 131 -0.39 -2.47 -10.51
N LEU A 132 0.00 -3.38 -9.60
CA LEU A 132 -0.25 -3.24 -8.17
C LEU A 132 0.52 -2.05 -7.56
N LEU A 133 1.74 -1.82 -8.02
CA LEU A 133 2.54 -0.66 -7.65
C LEU A 133 1.80 0.64 -8.01
N LEU A 134 1.29 0.76 -9.23
CA LEU A 134 0.52 1.93 -9.66
C LEU A 134 -0.81 2.06 -8.90
N LEU A 135 -1.50 0.94 -8.70
CA LEU A 135 -2.78 0.88 -7.99
C LEU A 135 -2.68 1.39 -6.55
N VAL A 136 -1.57 1.13 -5.87
CA VAL A 136 -1.32 1.62 -4.51
C VAL A 136 -0.68 3.00 -4.54
N GLY A 137 0.33 3.17 -5.38
CA GLY A 137 1.17 4.36 -5.44
C GLY A 137 0.39 5.59 -5.88
N VAL A 138 -0.34 5.52 -6.99
CA VAL A 138 -1.03 6.69 -7.56
C VAL A 138 -2.08 7.27 -6.61
N PRO A 139 -3.03 6.47 -6.05
CA PRO A 139 -4.02 7.01 -5.12
C PRO A 139 -3.37 7.57 -3.85
N ALA A 140 -2.36 6.91 -3.30
CA ALA A 140 -1.69 7.37 -2.09
C ALA A 140 -0.95 8.70 -2.32
N HIS A 141 -0.17 8.82 -3.39
CA HIS A 141 0.56 10.04 -3.73
C HIS A 141 -0.40 11.19 -4.07
N GLY A 142 -1.43 10.92 -4.87
CA GLY A 142 -2.45 11.90 -5.23
C GLY A 142 -3.19 12.42 -4.01
N ALA A 143 -3.64 11.54 -3.12
CA ALA A 143 -4.32 11.92 -1.89
C ALA A 143 -3.40 12.68 -0.92
N LEU A 144 -2.15 12.25 -0.78
CA LEU A 144 -1.15 12.91 0.06
C LEU A 144 -0.86 14.34 -0.41
N ALA A 145 -0.54 14.51 -1.70
CA ALA A 145 -0.26 15.81 -2.29
C ALA A 145 -1.50 16.72 -2.29
N GLY A 146 -2.66 16.18 -2.65
CA GLY A 146 -3.92 16.90 -2.70
C GLY A 146 -4.35 17.43 -1.33
N CYS A 147 -4.35 16.58 -0.30
CA CYS A 147 -4.70 17.01 1.07
C CYS A 147 -3.70 18.02 1.64
N TYR A 148 -2.40 17.86 1.35
CA TYR A 148 -1.39 18.81 1.80
C TYR A 148 -1.60 20.19 1.18
N ALA A 149 -1.77 20.26 -0.14
CA ALA A 149 -2.00 21.51 -0.87
C ALA A 149 -3.31 22.20 -0.43
N ALA A 150 -4.37 21.43 -0.18
CA ALA A 150 -5.65 21.93 0.29
C ALA A 150 -5.55 22.63 1.66
N VAL A 151 -4.72 22.12 2.58
CA VAL A 151 -4.53 22.73 3.90
C VAL A 151 -3.65 23.99 3.81
N ARG A 152 -2.54 23.93 3.08
CA ARG A 152 -1.62 25.08 2.94
C ARG A 152 -2.27 26.28 2.23
N SER A 153 -3.09 26.04 1.20
CA SER A 153 -3.83 27.10 0.49
C SER A 153 -4.92 27.77 1.33
N ARG A 154 -5.42 27.13 2.38
CA ARG A 154 -6.35 27.75 3.34
C ARG A 154 -5.61 28.64 4.33
N ALA A 155 -4.46 28.18 4.83
CA ALA A 155 -3.63 28.96 5.74
C ALA A 155 -3.16 30.27 5.11
N GLY A 156 -2.72 30.24 3.84
CA GLY A 156 -2.29 31.45 3.11
C GLY A 156 -3.42 32.43 2.76
N ARG A 157 -4.70 32.06 2.90
CA ARG A 157 -5.84 32.98 2.72
C ARG A 157 -6.29 33.65 4.01
N ALA A 158 -5.82 33.17 5.16
CA ALA A 158 -6.18 33.69 6.48
C ALA A 158 -5.12 34.62 7.07
N ALA A 159 -3.97 34.73 6.41
CA ALA A 159 -2.86 35.64 6.75
C ALA A 159 -2.91 36.88 5.84
#